data_AF-A0A1C5X4R5-F1
#
_entry.id   AF-A0A1C5X4R5-F1
#
_cell.length_a   1.000
_cell.length_b   1.000
_cell.length_c   1.000
_cell.angle_alpha   90.00
_cell.angle_beta   90.00
_cell.angle_gamma   90.00
#
_symmetry.space_group_name_H-M   'P 1'
#
loop_
_entity.id
_entity.type
_entity.pdbx_description
1 polymer ?
#
loop_
_entity_poly.entity_id
_entity_poly.type
_entity_poly.pdbx_seq_one_letter_code
_entity_poly.pdbx_strand_id
1 'polypeptide(L)'
;METRKKIFGAECLFTALIAVYEVVTVLALFTDLFSGITIKQNILFSQSLIFVPTVLYLFIMRKHVKDIIWFRRFHPLTLLLIPPLVLFMEPLITLLNAISMLFVRNEISNAASALVDHNTLGTSLFFMAFLPCVIEELAYRGVMFGSFHEAGRLKAILMSGFLFGLMHMNFNQMAYAVVIGLIFGFVVEATGSIIPTMIMHFLINGFSVVIKHIANIIPALKDQAENTEVTQTMLLSTIRAYIPMALVGTVISAGIIYLLAVINGRKESFTAVFTEPFNRYDENGKKLRLLTPLMIVVILYCLIRCVVEEFLF
;
A
#
# COMPACT_ATOMS: atom_id res chain seq x y z
N MET A 1 26.65 13.88 -3.75
CA MET A 1 25.64 14.91 -3.39
C MET A 1 24.25 14.57 -3.93
N GLU A 2 24.16 13.90 -5.07
CA GLU A 2 22.91 13.60 -5.79
C GLU A 2 22.04 12.52 -5.12
N THR A 3 22.66 11.47 -4.58
CA THR A 3 22.01 10.39 -3.84
C THR A 3 21.18 10.88 -2.65
N ARG A 4 21.76 11.78 -1.84
CA ARG A 4 21.07 12.38 -0.68
C ARG A 4 19.92 13.29 -1.09
N LYS A 5 20.00 13.94 -2.26
CA LYS A 5 18.91 14.75 -2.80
C LYS A 5 17.70 13.88 -3.17
N LYS A 6 17.91 12.68 -3.73
CA LYS A 6 16.80 11.75 -4.03
C LYS A 6 16.09 11.31 -2.75
N ILE A 7 16.85 10.87 -1.74
CA ILE A 7 16.28 10.44 -0.44
C ILE A 7 15.52 11.60 0.21
N PHE A 8 16.15 12.76 0.38
CA PHE A 8 15.51 13.92 0.99
C PHE A 8 14.30 14.40 0.19
N GLY A 9 14.36 14.32 -1.14
CA GLY A 9 13.22 14.61 -2.02
C GLY A 9 12.01 13.72 -1.74
N ALA A 10 12.22 12.41 -1.60
CA ALA A 10 11.15 11.47 -1.25
C ALA A 10 10.59 11.71 0.17
N GLU A 11 11.43 12.11 1.12
CA GLU A 11 10.98 12.52 2.46
C GLU A 11 10.12 13.78 2.41
N CYS A 12 10.52 14.78 1.62
CA CYS A 12 9.72 15.98 1.37
C CYS A 12 8.40 15.66 0.67
N LEU A 13 8.39 14.74 -0.29
CA LEU A 13 7.16 14.29 -0.94
C LEU A 13 6.22 13.66 0.10
N PHE A 14 6.68 12.68 0.88
CA PHE A 14 5.86 12.06 1.92
C PHE A 14 5.33 13.10 2.91
N THR A 15 6.18 14.02 3.36
CA THR A 15 5.78 15.14 4.23
C THR A 15 4.67 15.97 3.58
N ALA A 16 4.80 16.30 2.28
CA ALA A 16 3.80 17.07 1.57
C ALA A 16 2.46 16.32 1.43
N LEU A 17 2.49 15.00 1.22
CA LEU A 17 1.28 14.17 1.19
C LEU A 17 0.53 14.26 2.52
N ILE A 18 1.23 14.10 3.64
CA ILE A 18 0.65 14.18 4.99
C ILE A 18 0.15 15.60 5.27
N ALA A 19 0.95 16.63 4.99
CA ALA A 19 0.56 18.01 5.25
C ALA A 19 -0.68 18.44 4.44
N VAL A 20 -0.78 18.04 3.18
CA VAL A 20 -1.95 18.34 2.33
C VAL A 20 -3.20 17.62 2.84
N TYR A 21 -3.08 16.34 3.21
CA TYR A 21 -4.18 15.58 3.81
C TYR A 21 -4.70 16.25 5.09
N GLU A 22 -3.80 16.73 5.96
CA GLU A 22 -4.20 17.36 7.21
C GLU A 22 -4.81 18.74 7.02
N VAL A 23 -4.30 19.54 6.07
CA VAL A 23 -4.93 20.81 5.71
C VAL A 23 -6.37 20.58 5.24
N VAL A 24 -6.60 19.57 4.40
CA VAL A 24 -7.94 19.19 3.96
C VAL A 24 -8.81 18.76 5.14
N THR A 25 -8.30 17.89 6.01
CA THR A 25 -9.04 17.37 7.16
C THR A 25 -9.46 18.49 8.11
N VAL A 26 -8.53 19.42 8.41
CA VAL A 26 -8.84 20.61 9.21
C VAL A 26 -9.87 21.50 8.53
N LEU A 27 -9.74 21.76 7.22
CA LEU A 27 -10.74 22.53 6.48
C LEU A 27 -12.12 21.87 6.52
N ALA A 28 -12.19 20.54 6.42
CA ALA A 28 -13.43 19.79 6.52
C ALA A 28 -14.08 19.85 7.90
N LEU A 29 -13.29 20.02 8.97
CA LEU A 29 -13.80 20.17 10.34
C LEU A 29 -14.35 21.58 10.62
N PHE A 30 -13.78 22.62 9.99
CA PHE A 30 -14.14 24.02 10.27
C PHE A 30 -15.00 24.67 9.20
N THR A 31 -15.29 23.99 8.09
CA THR A 31 -16.06 24.53 6.98
C THR A 31 -17.02 23.51 6.38
N ASP A 32 -18.13 23.99 5.81
CA ASP A 32 -19.05 23.17 5.04
C ASP A 32 -18.60 22.92 3.59
N LEU A 33 -17.33 23.22 3.26
CA LEU A 33 -16.80 23.16 1.89
C LEU A 33 -16.93 21.77 1.27
N PHE A 34 -16.90 20.73 2.09
CA PHE A 34 -17.03 19.33 1.69
C PHE A 34 -18.40 18.74 2.01
N SER A 35 -19.35 19.54 2.51
CA SER A 35 -20.72 19.10 2.72
C SER A 35 -21.38 18.73 1.39
N GLY A 36 -22.05 17.57 1.35
CA GLY A 36 -22.76 17.10 0.14
C GLY A 36 -21.88 16.51 -0.96
N ILE A 37 -20.57 16.32 -0.76
CA ILE A 37 -19.76 15.57 -1.72
C ILE A 37 -20.21 14.10 -1.74
N THR A 38 -20.35 13.54 -2.94
CA THR A 38 -20.62 12.12 -3.12
C THR A 38 -19.39 11.28 -2.76
N ILE A 39 -19.58 10.01 -2.41
CA ILE A 39 -18.48 9.07 -2.15
C ILE A 39 -17.48 8.98 -3.32
N LYS A 40 -17.97 9.07 -4.57
CA LYS A 40 -17.13 9.09 -5.77
C LYS A 40 -16.25 10.35 -5.83
N GLN A 41 -16.82 11.52 -5.52
CA GLN A 41 -16.04 12.76 -5.44
C GLN A 41 -15.01 12.70 -4.31
N ASN A 42 -15.37 12.14 -3.16
CA ASN A 42 -14.45 11.96 -2.04
C ASN A 42 -13.25 11.07 -2.42
N ILE A 43 -13.48 9.94 -3.09
CA ILE A 43 -12.40 9.05 -3.55
C ILE A 43 -11.51 9.76 -4.58
N LEU A 44 -12.08 10.45 -5.58
CA LEU A 44 -11.30 11.21 -6.56
C LEU A 44 -10.46 12.29 -5.89
N PHE A 45 -11.05 13.01 -4.95
CA PHE A 45 -10.37 14.04 -4.20
C PHE A 45 -9.21 13.46 -3.38
N SER A 46 -9.46 12.41 -2.60
CA SER A 46 -8.44 11.69 -1.82
C SER A 46 -7.27 11.21 -2.69
N GLN A 47 -7.58 10.60 -3.84
CA GLN A 47 -6.57 10.15 -4.79
C GLN A 47 -5.80 11.31 -5.44
N SER A 48 -6.45 12.46 -5.67
CA SER A 48 -5.78 13.68 -6.15
C SER A 48 -4.77 14.25 -5.14
N LEU A 49 -5.03 14.11 -3.83
CA LEU A 49 -4.10 14.54 -2.78
C LEU A 49 -2.78 13.76 -2.82
N ILE A 50 -2.79 12.54 -3.36
CA ILE A 50 -1.59 11.74 -3.61
C ILE A 50 -1.00 12.05 -4.98
N PHE A 51 -1.84 12.06 -6.02
CA PHE A 51 -1.40 12.18 -7.40
C PHE A 51 -0.74 13.53 -7.69
N VAL A 52 -1.35 14.64 -7.26
CA VAL A 52 -0.86 15.99 -7.60
C VAL A 52 0.53 16.25 -7.02
N PRO A 53 0.79 16.06 -5.70
CA PRO A 53 2.14 16.22 -5.16
C PRO A 53 3.16 15.27 -5.79
N THR A 54 2.75 14.02 -6.09
CA THR A 54 3.63 13.03 -6.75
C THR A 54 4.04 13.49 -8.14
N VAL A 55 3.10 13.97 -8.95
CA VAL A 55 3.36 14.49 -10.30
C VAL A 55 4.19 15.77 -10.25
N LEU A 56 3.89 16.69 -9.33
CA LEU A 56 4.70 17.90 -9.11
C LEU A 56 6.14 17.54 -8.72
N TYR A 57 6.31 16.57 -7.82
CA TYR A 57 7.63 16.07 -7.45
C TYR A 57 8.40 15.52 -8.66
N LEU A 58 7.76 14.68 -9.48
CA LEU A 58 8.37 14.17 -10.72
C LEU A 58 8.72 15.29 -11.70
N PHE A 59 7.89 16.34 -11.78
CA PHE A 59 8.17 17.53 -12.58
C PHE A 59 9.28 18.43 -12.02
N ILE A 60 9.59 18.37 -10.72
CA ILE A 60 10.75 19.04 -10.13
C ILE A 60 12.01 18.18 -10.36
N MET A 61 11.86 16.86 -10.25
CA MET A 61 12.94 15.87 -10.34
C MET A 61 13.18 15.34 -11.76
N ARG A 62 12.76 16.06 -12.82
CA ARG A 62 12.70 15.57 -14.23
C ARG A 62 13.95 14.83 -14.71
N LYS A 63 15.12 15.22 -14.22
CA LYS A 63 16.41 14.61 -14.58
C LYS A 63 16.61 13.18 -14.05
N HIS A 64 15.89 12.79 -13.00
CA HIS A 64 16.06 11.52 -12.29
C HIS A 64 14.87 10.56 -12.40
N VAL A 65 13.81 10.93 -13.14
CA VAL A 65 12.56 10.16 -13.19
C VAL A 65 12.79 8.71 -13.63
N LYS A 66 13.66 8.49 -14.63
CA LYS A 66 13.99 7.15 -15.14
C LYS A 66 14.84 6.32 -14.17
N ASP A 67 15.56 6.98 -13.27
CA ASP A 67 16.40 6.32 -12.27
C ASP A 67 15.57 5.92 -11.04
N ILE A 68 14.55 6.71 -10.75
CA ILE A 68 13.64 6.54 -9.62
C ILE A 68 12.55 5.52 -9.97
N ILE A 69 11.80 5.75 -11.05
CA ILE A 69 10.67 4.88 -11.40
C ILE A 69 11.11 3.78 -12.35
N TRP A 70 10.91 2.53 -11.91
CA TRP A 70 11.31 1.37 -12.69
C TRP A 70 10.15 0.87 -13.56
N PHE A 71 10.30 1.05 -14.88
CA PHE A 71 9.43 0.50 -15.92
C PHE A 71 10.20 -0.47 -16.82
N ARG A 72 11.07 -1.31 -16.24
CA ARG A 72 11.79 -2.30 -17.06
C ARG A 72 10.79 -3.30 -17.64
N ARG A 73 11.12 -3.83 -18.81
CA ARG A 73 10.38 -4.96 -19.37
C ARG A 73 10.52 -6.15 -18.43
N PHE A 74 9.43 -6.87 -18.24
CA PHE A 74 9.37 -8.09 -17.44
C PHE A 74 8.90 -9.25 -18.31
N HIS A 75 9.27 -10.47 -17.94
CA HIS A 75 8.93 -11.68 -18.66
C HIS A 75 7.40 -11.92 -18.62
N PRO A 76 6.73 -12.26 -19.74
CA PRO A 76 5.28 -12.41 -19.79
C PRO A 76 4.70 -13.41 -18.78
N LEU A 77 5.44 -14.48 -18.43
CA LEU A 77 5.03 -15.43 -17.38
C LEU A 77 4.79 -14.76 -16.02
N THR A 78 5.35 -13.57 -15.78
CA THR A 78 5.03 -12.75 -14.60
C THR A 78 3.51 -12.53 -14.48
N LEU A 79 2.81 -12.30 -15.60
CA LEU A 79 1.36 -12.10 -15.61
C LEU A 79 0.58 -13.34 -15.17
N LEU A 80 1.10 -14.54 -15.45
CA LEU A 80 0.50 -15.80 -15.01
C LEU A 80 0.78 -16.10 -13.53
N LEU A 81 1.89 -15.60 -12.99
CA LEU A 81 2.28 -15.81 -11.59
C LEU A 81 1.67 -14.80 -10.63
N ILE A 82 1.20 -13.65 -11.11
CA ILE A 82 0.56 -12.62 -10.26
C ILE A 82 -0.75 -13.10 -9.62
N PRO A 83 -1.75 -13.65 -10.33
CA PRO A 83 -2.98 -14.12 -9.71
C PRO A 83 -2.78 -15.16 -8.58
N PRO A 84 -1.98 -16.24 -8.74
CA PRO A 84 -1.72 -17.15 -7.64
C PRO A 84 -0.94 -16.48 -6.51
N LEU A 85 -0.01 -15.56 -6.79
CA LEU A 85 0.67 -14.80 -5.73
C LEU A 85 -0.33 -14.00 -4.88
N VAL A 86 -1.29 -13.32 -5.51
CA VAL A 86 -2.36 -12.60 -4.80
C VAL A 86 -3.24 -13.57 -4.01
N LEU A 87 -3.59 -14.72 -4.57
CA LEU A 87 -4.37 -15.72 -3.86
C LEU A 87 -3.65 -16.26 -2.61
N PHE A 88 -2.35 -16.52 -2.70
CA PHE A 88 -1.57 -17.07 -1.58
C PHE A 88 -1.17 -16.04 -0.54
N MET A 89 -1.20 -14.74 -0.85
CA MET A 89 -0.98 -13.69 0.15
C MET A 89 -2.26 -13.35 0.93
N GLU A 90 -3.44 -13.65 0.37
CA GLU A 90 -4.74 -13.31 0.96
C GLU A 90 -4.93 -13.84 2.39
N PRO A 91 -4.58 -15.10 2.72
CA PRO A 91 -4.75 -15.59 4.10
C PRO A 91 -3.94 -14.79 5.13
N LEU A 92 -2.76 -14.28 4.75
CA LEU A 92 -1.96 -13.41 5.62
C LEU A 92 -2.61 -12.04 5.80
N ILE A 93 -3.16 -11.46 4.73
CA ILE A 93 -3.89 -10.19 4.79
C ILE A 93 -5.13 -10.34 5.69
N THR A 94 -5.94 -11.39 5.48
CA THR A 94 -7.11 -11.67 6.30
C THR A 94 -6.74 -11.88 7.77
N LEU A 95 -5.67 -12.63 8.04
CA LEU A 95 -5.18 -12.85 9.41
C LEU A 95 -4.79 -11.53 10.09
N LEU A 96 -4.03 -10.68 9.43
CA LEU A 96 -3.60 -9.38 9.97
C LEU A 96 -4.77 -8.44 10.21
N ASN A 97 -5.75 -8.42 9.29
CA ASN A 97 -6.99 -7.68 9.46
C ASN A 97 -7.80 -8.20 10.68
N ALA A 98 -7.95 -9.52 10.82
CA ALA A 98 -8.68 -10.09 11.96
C ALA A 98 -7.99 -9.83 13.31
N ILE A 99 -6.65 -9.87 13.35
CA ILE A 99 -5.87 -9.53 14.54
C ILE A 99 -6.03 -8.05 14.90
N SER A 100 -5.94 -7.14 13.92
CA SER A 100 -6.09 -5.72 14.22
C SER A 100 -7.51 -5.38 14.67
N MET A 101 -8.53 -6.03 14.09
CA MET A 101 -9.93 -5.89 14.52
C MET A 101 -10.23 -6.31 15.98
N LEU A 102 -9.29 -6.98 16.67
CA LEU A 102 -9.43 -7.23 18.12
C LEU A 102 -9.25 -5.96 18.97
N PHE A 103 -8.57 -4.96 18.43
CA PHE A 103 -8.15 -3.77 19.16
C PHE A 103 -8.72 -2.47 18.57
N VAL A 104 -9.03 -2.46 17.28
CA VAL A 104 -9.41 -1.26 16.52
C VAL A 104 -10.53 -1.53 15.52
N ARG A 105 -11.31 -0.51 15.16
CA ARG A 105 -12.44 -0.63 14.23
C ARG A 105 -12.00 -0.71 12.76
N ASN A 106 -12.82 -1.36 11.93
CA ASN A 106 -12.62 -1.43 10.48
C ASN A 106 -13.54 -0.42 9.76
N GLU A 107 -13.05 0.81 9.63
CA GLU A 107 -13.80 1.91 8.99
C GLU A 107 -13.88 1.77 7.46
N ILE A 108 -12.94 1.06 6.85
CA ILE A 108 -12.88 0.92 5.38
C ILE A 108 -13.99 0.03 4.85
N SER A 109 -14.40 -0.99 5.61
CA SER A 109 -15.49 -1.89 5.22
C SER A 109 -16.79 -1.12 4.95
N ASN A 110 -17.08 -0.10 5.76
CA ASN A 110 -18.30 0.72 5.64
C ASN A 110 -18.23 1.63 4.41
N ALA A 111 -17.13 2.36 4.23
CA ALA A 111 -16.92 3.23 3.07
C ALA A 111 -16.91 2.44 1.75
N ALA A 112 -16.29 1.26 1.74
CA ALA A 112 -16.28 0.36 0.59
C ALA A 112 -17.69 -0.16 0.27
N SER A 113 -18.47 -0.56 1.28
CA SER A 113 -19.85 -1.02 1.09
C SER A 113 -20.74 0.08 0.52
N ALA A 114 -20.67 1.30 1.06
CA ALA A 114 -21.45 2.45 0.57
C ALA A 114 -21.20 2.76 -0.92
N LEU A 115 -19.98 2.57 -1.41
CA LEU A 115 -19.70 2.70 -2.84
C LEU A 115 -20.27 1.51 -3.64
N VAL A 116 -20.01 0.28 -3.21
CA VAL A 116 -20.37 -0.93 -3.96
C VAL A 116 -21.89 -1.14 -4.04
N ASP A 117 -22.61 -0.88 -2.95
CA ASP A 117 -24.05 -1.16 -2.84
C ASP A 117 -24.92 -0.25 -3.74
N HIS A 118 -24.38 0.90 -4.14
CA HIS A 118 -25.10 1.91 -4.93
C HIS A 118 -24.50 2.18 -6.31
N ASN A 119 -23.52 1.38 -6.77
CA ASN A 119 -22.88 1.58 -8.07
C ASN A 119 -22.70 0.26 -8.83
N THR A 120 -22.41 0.35 -10.13
CA THR A 120 -22.13 -0.83 -10.96
C THR A 120 -20.75 -1.41 -10.65
N LEU A 121 -20.54 -2.69 -10.96
CA LEU A 121 -19.23 -3.35 -10.83
C LEU A 121 -18.11 -2.55 -11.52
N GLY A 122 -18.33 -2.07 -12.74
CA GLY A 122 -17.34 -1.28 -13.47
C GLY A 122 -17.00 0.04 -12.77
N THR A 123 -17.99 0.73 -12.22
CA THR A 123 -17.77 1.95 -11.42
C THR A 123 -16.99 1.62 -10.15
N SER A 124 -17.42 0.63 -9.38
CA SER A 124 -16.76 0.22 -8.14
C SER A 124 -15.29 -0.19 -8.38
N LEU A 125 -15.02 -0.97 -9.44
CA LEU A 125 -13.65 -1.36 -9.83
C LEU A 125 -12.79 -0.16 -10.21
N PHE A 126 -13.35 0.81 -10.93
CA PHE A 126 -12.59 2.00 -11.31
C PHE A 126 -12.12 2.80 -10.09
N PHE A 127 -13.04 3.09 -9.16
CA PHE A 127 -12.77 3.94 -8.00
C PHE A 127 -11.97 3.24 -6.90
N MET A 128 -12.23 1.95 -6.63
CA MET A 128 -11.60 1.23 -5.51
C MET A 128 -10.38 0.41 -5.90
N ALA A 129 -10.24 0.01 -7.17
CA ALA A 129 -9.14 -0.83 -7.61
C ALA A 129 -8.20 -0.10 -8.58
N PHE A 130 -8.73 0.41 -9.70
CA PHE A 130 -7.88 0.98 -10.75
C PHE A 130 -7.22 2.30 -10.33
N LEU A 131 -7.99 3.24 -9.78
CA LEU A 131 -7.47 4.54 -9.41
C LEU A 131 -6.35 4.45 -8.34
N PRO A 132 -6.55 3.78 -7.18
CA PRO A 132 -5.49 3.60 -6.19
C PRO A 132 -4.32 2.77 -6.71
N CYS A 133 -4.56 1.73 -7.53
CA CYS A 133 -3.44 0.91 -8.00
C CYS A 133 -2.44 1.68 -8.85
N VAL A 134 -2.89 2.68 -9.63
CA VAL A 134 -2.00 3.50 -10.44
C VAL A 134 -1.34 4.59 -9.59
N ILE A 135 -2.13 5.32 -8.82
CA ILE A 135 -1.68 6.53 -8.12
C ILE A 135 -0.76 6.18 -6.96
N GLU A 136 -1.17 5.22 -6.12
CA GLU A 136 -0.41 4.87 -4.93
C GLU A 136 0.87 4.12 -5.32
N GLU A 137 0.83 3.22 -6.31
CA GLU A 137 2.06 2.55 -6.76
C GLU A 137 3.06 3.52 -7.39
N LEU A 138 2.60 4.55 -8.10
CA LEU A 138 3.48 5.58 -8.64
C LEU A 138 4.19 6.35 -7.51
N ALA A 139 3.46 6.72 -6.44
CA ALA A 139 4.01 7.44 -5.30
C ALA A 139 4.96 6.57 -4.47
N TYR A 140 4.52 5.39 -4.06
CA TYR A 140 5.24 4.59 -3.07
C TYR A 140 6.27 3.64 -3.69
N ARG A 141 5.94 2.94 -4.79
CA ARG A 141 6.84 1.96 -5.44
C ARG A 141 7.66 2.61 -6.55
N GLY A 142 7.09 3.60 -7.22
CA GLY A 142 7.82 4.46 -8.13
C GLY A 142 8.76 5.40 -7.37
N VAL A 143 8.22 6.39 -6.68
CA VAL A 143 9.04 7.47 -6.10
C VAL A 143 9.78 7.08 -4.83
N MET A 144 9.07 6.65 -3.78
CA MET A 144 9.69 6.44 -2.46
C MET A 144 10.65 5.26 -2.48
N PHE A 145 10.20 4.07 -2.90
CA PHE A 145 11.04 2.89 -3.05
C PHE A 145 12.26 3.17 -3.94
N GLY A 146 12.06 3.74 -5.13
CA GLY A 146 13.14 4.06 -6.06
C GLY A 146 14.18 5.03 -5.48
N SER A 147 13.73 6.04 -4.73
CA SER A 147 14.62 7.00 -4.08
C SER A 147 15.36 6.39 -2.87
N PHE A 148 14.69 5.53 -2.10
CA PHE A 148 15.28 4.88 -0.92
C PHE A 148 16.22 3.73 -1.28
N HIS A 149 16.11 3.18 -2.49
CA HIS A 149 17.00 2.13 -3.00
C HIS A 149 18.48 2.56 -2.98
N GLU A 150 18.73 3.86 -3.09
CA GLU A 150 20.05 4.46 -2.90
C GLU A 150 20.69 4.12 -1.54
N ALA A 151 19.88 4.05 -0.47
CA ALA A 151 20.34 3.70 0.88
C ALA A 151 20.46 2.19 1.13
N GLY A 152 19.97 1.36 0.19
CA GLY A 152 19.96 -0.09 0.26
C GLY A 152 18.58 -0.66 -0.11
N ARG A 153 18.58 -1.83 -0.74
CA ARG A 153 17.41 -2.59 -1.19
C ARG A 153 16.47 -2.93 -0.05
N LEU A 154 16.99 -3.57 1.00
CA LEU A 154 16.18 -3.95 2.16
C LEU A 154 15.58 -2.71 2.84
N LYS A 155 16.37 -1.64 2.98
CA LYS A 155 15.89 -0.37 3.56
C LYS A 155 14.80 0.27 2.71
N ALA A 156 14.91 0.21 1.39
CA ALA A 156 13.87 0.69 0.49
C ALA A 156 12.57 -0.08 0.68
N ILE A 157 12.63 -1.42 0.67
CA ILE A 157 11.48 -2.30 0.89
C ILE A 157 10.81 -1.98 2.24
N LEU A 158 11.60 -1.96 3.32
CA LEU A 158 11.10 -1.72 4.67
C LEU A 158 10.46 -0.33 4.81
N MET A 159 11.17 0.72 4.36
CA MET A 159 10.69 2.08 4.51
C MET A 159 9.49 2.35 3.60
N SER A 160 9.54 2.00 2.31
CA SER A 160 8.41 2.26 1.41
C SER A 160 7.17 1.47 1.81
N GLY A 161 7.33 0.22 2.26
CA GLY A 161 6.21 -0.59 2.75
C GLY A 161 5.62 -0.03 4.05
N PHE A 162 6.47 0.42 4.97
CA PHE A 162 6.01 1.07 6.20
C PHE A 162 5.25 2.37 5.91
N LEU A 163 5.80 3.26 5.08
CA LEU A 163 5.15 4.52 4.71
C LEU A 163 3.84 4.30 3.93
N PHE A 164 3.77 3.25 3.11
CA PHE A 164 2.54 2.86 2.42
C PHE A 164 1.43 2.44 3.40
N GLY A 165 1.74 1.67 4.44
CA GLY A 165 0.74 1.37 5.47
C GLY A 165 0.38 2.60 6.30
N LEU A 166 1.39 3.40 6.66
CA LEU A 166 1.24 4.55 7.55
C LEU A 166 0.36 5.66 6.96
N MET A 167 0.37 5.82 5.63
CA MET A 167 -0.45 6.85 4.97
C MET A 167 -1.95 6.67 5.16
N HIS A 168 -2.42 5.47 5.51
CA HIS A 168 -3.83 5.19 5.73
C HIS A 168 -4.36 5.83 7.02
N MET A 169 -3.47 6.22 7.94
CA MET A 169 -3.80 6.86 9.21
C MET A 169 -4.89 6.13 10.04
N ASN A 170 -5.03 4.83 9.80
CA ASN A 170 -5.98 3.94 10.46
C ASN A 170 -5.21 2.68 10.89
N PHE A 171 -5.30 2.32 12.18
CA PHE A 171 -4.54 1.19 12.71
C PHE A 171 -4.92 -0.15 12.08
N ASN A 172 -6.21 -0.37 11.79
CA ASN A 172 -6.69 -1.59 11.18
C ASN A 172 -6.07 -1.76 9.80
N GLN A 173 -6.15 -0.73 8.95
CA GLN A 173 -5.60 -0.74 7.59
C GLN A 173 -4.09 -0.79 7.57
N MET A 174 -3.44 0.04 8.38
CA MET A 174 -1.99 0.10 8.46
C MET A 174 -1.40 -1.29 8.74
N ALA A 175 -2.00 -2.08 9.63
CA ALA A 175 -1.49 -3.39 10.04
C ALA A 175 -1.26 -4.34 8.86
N TYR A 176 -2.24 -4.47 7.95
CA TYR A 176 -2.09 -5.34 6.78
C TYR A 176 -1.45 -4.62 5.59
N ALA A 177 -1.69 -3.31 5.42
CA ALA A 177 -1.14 -2.53 4.32
C ALA A 177 0.39 -2.43 4.37
N VAL A 178 1.00 -2.35 5.56
CA VAL A 178 2.46 -2.43 5.70
C VAL A 178 3.00 -3.72 5.07
N VAL A 179 2.40 -4.86 5.40
CA VAL A 179 2.84 -6.18 4.91
C VAL A 179 2.65 -6.32 3.40
N ILE A 180 1.52 -5.86 2.87
CA ILE A 180 1.30 -5.76 1.41
C ILE A 180 2.39 -4.90 0.77
N GLY A 181 2.72 -3.77 1.40
CA GLY A 181 3.78 -2.86 0.94
C GLY A 181 5.16 -3.48 0.90
N LEU A 182 5.52 -4.27 1.92
CA LEU A 182 6.75 -5.04 1.93
C LEU A 182 6.80 -6.05 0.77
N ILE A 183 5.72 -6.81 0.58
CA ILE A 183 5.63 -7.80 -0.50
C ILE A 183 5.76 -7.14 -1.87
N PHE A 184 5.10 -5.99 -2.09
CA PHE A 184 5.24 -5.24 -3.33
C PHE A 184 6.69 -4.77 -3.54
N GLY A 185 7.39 -4.30 -2.51
CA GLY A 185 8.81 -3.97 -2.59
C GLY A 185 9.67 -5.14 -3.08
N PHE A 186 9.42 -6.36 -2.58
CA PHE A 186 10.09 -7.56 -3.06
C PHE A 186 9.74 -7.90 -4.52
N VAL A 187 8.50 -7.71 -4.94
CA VAL A 187 8.07 -7.96 -6.34
C VAL A 187 8.69 -6.94 -7.30
N VAL A 188 8.78 -5.66 -6.92
CA VAL A 188 9.49 -4.64 -7.72
C VAL A 188 10.96 -5.00 -7.85
N GLU A 189 11.61 -5.49 -6.79
CA GLU A 189 13.00 -5.93 -6.87
C GLU A 189 13.17 -7.18 -7.75
N ALA A 190 12.26 -8.14 -7.65
CA ALA A 190 12.26 -9.38 -8.42
C ALA A 190 11.99 -9.15 -9.93
N THR A 191 11.13 -8.19 -10.27
CA THR A 191 10.70 -7.95 -11.66
C THR A 191 11.40 -6.75 -12.32
N GLY A 192 11.90 -5.81 -11.51
CA GLY A 192 12.45 -4.54 -11.97
C GLY A 192 11.41 -3.59 -12.53
N SER A 193 10.12 -3.78 -12.22
CA SER A 193 9.02 -2.98 -12.73
C SER A 193 7.95 -2.76 -11.67
N ILE A 194 7.29 -1.60 -11.68
CA ILE A 194 6.12 -1.34 -10.81
C ILE A 194 4.81 -1.87 -11.43
N ILE A 195 4.81 -2.24 -12.71
CA ILE A 195 3.60 -2.74 -13.38
C ILE A 195 3.07 -4.04 -12.75
N PRO A 196 3.91 -5.05 -12.41
CA PRO A 196 3.46 -6.23 -11.69
C PRO A 196 2.76 -5.90 -10.37
N THR A 197 3.25 -4.92 -9.60
CA THR A 197 2.61 -4.54 -8.33
C THR A 197 1.37 -3.68 -8.53
N MET A 198 1.28 -2.86 -9.59
CA MET A 198 0.03 -2.21 -10.00
C MET A 198 -1.06 -3.23 -10.31
N ILE A 199 -0.72 -4.32 -11.01
CA ILE A 199 -1.68 -5.40 -11.31
C ILE A 199 -2.05 -6.15 -10.02
N MET A 200 -1.08 -6.46 -9.14
CA MET A 200 -1.38 -7.08 -7.85
C MET A 200 -2.31 -6.21 -7.00
N HIS A 201 -2.03 -4.91 -6.89
CA HIS A 201 -2.86 -3.97 -6.14
C HIS A 201 -4.28 -3.87 -6.73
N PHE A 202 -4.38 -3.80 -8.06
CA PHE A 202 -5.68 -3.87 -8.74
C PHE A 202 -6.44 -5.15 -8.39
N LEU A 203 -5.77 -6.30 -8.39
CA LEU A 203 -6.42 -7.59 -8.09
C LEU A 203 -6.85 -7.70 -6.62
N ILE A 204 -6.04 -7.26 -5.66
CA ILE A 204 -6.38 -7.28 -4.23
C ILE A 204 -7.65 -6.46 -3.97
N ASN A 205 -7.67 -5.21 -4.43
CA ASN A 205 -8.83 -4.35 -4.23
C ASN A 205 -10.01 -4.80 -5.10
N GLY A 206 -9.73 -5.25 -6.32
CA GLY A 206 -10.73 -5.75 -7.27
C GLY A 206 -11.45 -6.99 -6.77
N PHE A 207 -10.74 -7.93 -6.14
CA PHE A 207 -11.37 -9.11 -5.51
C PHE A 207 -12.31 -8.71 -4.39
N SER A 208 -11.94 -7.74 -3.55
CA SER A 208 -12.82 -7.22 -2.51
C SER A 208 -14.13 -6.66 -3.09
N VAL A 209 -14.04 -5.88 -4.18
CA VAL A 209 -15.21 -5.35 -4.91
C VAL A 209 -16.07 -6.46 -5.52
N VAL A 210 -15.43 -7.42 -6.20
CA VAL A 210 -16.13 -8.52 -6.86
C VAL A 210 -16.85 -9.41 -5.85
N ILE A 211 -16.20 -9.77 -4.73
CA ILE A 211 -16.79 -10.58 -3.67
C ILE A 211 -18.02 -9.87 -3.09
N LYS A 212 -17.95 -8.57 -2.81
CA LYS A 212 -19.09 -7.80 -2.29
C LYS A 212 -20.23 -7.73 -3.32
N HIS A 213 -19.94 -7.51 -4.60
CA HIS A 213 -20.98 -7.55 -5.63
C HIS A 213 -21.66 -8.93 -5.75
N ILE A 214 -20.89 -10.02 -5.68
CA ILE A 214 -21.44 -11.38 -5.65
C ILE A 214 -22.33 -11.57 -4.42
N ALA A 215 -21.89 -11.12 -3.25
CA ALA A 215 -22.68 -11.18 -2.02
C ALA A 215 -24.02 -10.44 -2.17
N ASN A 216 -24.04 -9.26 -2.82
CA ASN A 216 -25.26 -8.49 -3.04
C ASN A 216 -26.25 -9.14 -4.02
N ILE A 217 -25.79 -10.04 -4.90
CA ILE A 217 -26.64 -10.77 -5.85
C ILE A 217 -27.32 -11.96 -5.16
N ILE A 218 -26.66 -12.59 -4.18
CA ILE A 218 -27.16 -13.79 -3.50
C ILE A 218 -27.87 -13.38 -2.21
N PRO A 219 -29.21 -13.48 -2.10
CA PRO A 219 -29.95 -12.95 -0.95
C PRO A 219 -29.47 -13.48 0.40
N ALA A 220 -29.12 -14.76 0.48
CA ALA A 220 -28.60 -15.38 1.70
C ALA A 220 -27.25 -14.78 2.13
N LEU A 221 -26.36 -14.48 1.17
CA LEU A 221 -25.07 -13.84 1.47
C LEU A 221 -25.24 -12.36 1.83
N LYS A 222 -26.17 -11.68 1.16
CA LYS A 222 -26.51 -10.28 1.45
C LYS A 222 -27.06 -10.14 2.87
N ASP A 223 -28.06 -10.95 3.22
CA ASP A 223 -28.68 -10.97 4.55
C ASP A 223 -27.63 -11.29 5.63
N GLN A 224 -26.77 -12.28 5.38
CA GLN A 224 -25.67 -12.59 6.28
C GLN A 224 -24.68 -11.42 6.41
N ALA A 225 -24.31 -10.75 5.33
CA ALA A 225 -23.37 -9.63 5.36
C ALA A 225 -23.93 -8.37 6.04
N GLU A 226 -25.25 -8.13 5.95
CA GLU A 226 -25.90 -6.96 6.54
C GLU A 226 -26.24 -7.17 8.03
N ASN A 227 -26.59 -8.40 8.43
CA ASN A 227 -27.13 -8.68 9.77
C ASN A 227 -26.14 -9.39 10.71
N THR A 228 -24.98 -9.83 10.23
CA THR A 228 -23.99 -10.49 11.09
C THR A 228 -23.04 -9.45 11.70
N GLU A 229 -23.22 -9.18 12.99
CA GLU A 229 -22.24 -8.41 13.75
C GLU A 229 -20.94 -9.20 13.92
N VAL A 230 -19.81 -8.55 13.66
CA VAL A 230 -18.49 -9.16 13.86
C VAL A 230 -18.18 -9.21 15.35
N THR A 231 -18.32 -10.40 15.93
CA THR A 231 -18.02 -10.62 17.36
C THR A 231 -16.55 -10.99 17.59
N GLN A 232 -16.06 -10.76 18.81
CA GLN A 232 -14.72 -11.21 19.22
C GLN A 232 -14.54 -12.74 19.06
N THR A 233 -15.58 -13.53 19.35
CA THR A 233 -15.54 -15.00 19.17
C THR A 233 -15.34 -15.39 17.72
N MET A 234 -16.00 -14.69 16.78
CA MET A 234 -15.80 -14.89 15.35
C MET A 234 -14.38 -14.51 14.93
N LEU A 235 -13.86 -13.36 15.40
CA LEU A 235 -12.48 -12.95 15.11
C LEU A 235 -11.45 -13.98 15.60
N LEU A 236 -11.58 -14.46 16.84
CA LEU A 236 -10.68 -15.49 17.38
C LEU A 236 -10.77 -16.81 16.59
N SER A 237 -11.96 -17.17 16.11
CA SER A 237 -12.16 -18.35 15.27
C SER A 237 -11.50 -18.18 13.90
N THR A 238 -11.67 -17.01 13.28
CA THR A 238 -10.99 -16.63 12.03
C THR A 238 -9.47 -16.67 12.20
N ILE A 239 -8.93 -16.07 13.26
CA ILE A 239 -7.48 -16.08 13.54
C ILE A 239 -6.95 -17.52 13.62
N ARG A 240 -7.61 -18.39 14.40
CA ARG A 240 -7.20 -19.80 14.55
C ARG A 240 -7.23 -20.55 13.22
N ALA A 241 -8.26 -20.33 12.40
CA ALA A 241 -8.39 -20.97 11.10
C ALA A 241 -7.33 -20.48 10.09
N TYR A 242 -7.01 -19.18 10.11
CA TYR A 242 -6.14 -18.56 9.11
C TYR A 242 -4.65 -18.65 9.44
N ILE A 243 -4.22 -18.88 10.70
CA ILE A 243 -2.80 -19.08 11.05
C ILE A 243 -2.09 -20.12 10.15
N PRO A 244 -2.56 -21.38 10.04
CA PRO A 244 -1.89 -22.37 9.20
C PRO A 244 -1.93 -22.00 7.71
N MET A 245 -3.03 -21.41 7.25
CA MET A 245 -3.20 -20.97 5.85
C MET A 245 -2.25 -19.83 5.50
N ALA A 246 -2.08 -18.86 6.40
CA ALA A 246 -1.15 -17.74 6.25
C ALA A 246 0.30 -18.21 6.23
N LEU A 247 0.68 -19.19 7.06
CA LEU A 247 2.02 -19.76 7.04
C LEU A 247 2.32 -20.43 5.69
N VAL A 248 1.43 -21.31 5.23
CA VAL A 248 1.58 -22.00 3.93
C VAL A 248 1.59 -20.99 2.78
N GLY A 249 0.65 -20.05 2.77
CA GLY A 249 0.52 -19.01 1.76
C GLY A 249 1.74 -18.09 1.69
N THR A 250 2.35 -17.76 2.84
CA THR A 250 3.59 -16.95 2.91
C THR A 250 4.77 -17.69 2.28
N VAL A 251 4.94 -18.98 2.57
CA VAL A 251 6.03 -19.80 1.98
C VAL A 251 5.85 -19.91 0.46
N ILE A 252 4.63 -20.19 0.00
CA ILE A 252 4.34 -20.27 -1.43
C ILE A 252 4.56 -18.91 -2.11
N SER A 253 4.09 -17.82 -1.50
CA SER A 253 4.31 -16.45 -1.98
C SER A 253 5.79 -16.13 -2.12
N ALA A 254 6.61 -16.46 -1.12
CA ALA A 254 8.06 -16.30 -1.17
C ALA A 254 8.70 -17.10 -2.32
N GLY A 255 8.25 -18.34 -2.53
CA GLY A 255 8.67 -19.18 -3.65
C GLY A 255 8.30 -18.58 -5.02
N ILE A 256 7.08 -18.05 -5.17
CA ILE A 256 6.63 -17.37 -6.39
C ILE A 256 7.46 -16.10 -6.64
N ILE A 257 7.72 -15.29 -5.61
CA ILE A 257 8.55 -14.07 -5.75
C ILE A 257 9.98 -14.42 -6.16
N TYR A 258 10.57 -15.47 -5.58
CA TYR A 258 11.87 -15.96 -6.03
C TYR A 258 11.83 -16.45 -7.48
N LEU A 259 10.78 -17.17 -7.88
CA LEU A 259 10.59 -17.57 -9.28
C LEU A 259 10.45 -16.35 -10.21
N LEU A 260 9.73 -15.31 -9.80
CA LEU A 260 9.66 -14.03 -10.51
C LEU A 260 11.06 -13.45 -10.73
N ALA A 261 11.93 -13.47 -9.71
CA ALA A 261 13.30 -12.99 -9.84
C ALA A 261 14.11 -13.83 -10.85
N VAL A 262 13.92 -15.15 -10.87
CA VAL A 262 14.59 -16.06 -11.81
C VAL A 262 14.14 -15.80 -13.25
N ILE A 263 12.83 -15.81 -13.53
CA ILE A 263 12.32 -15.65 -14.91
C ILE A 263 12.58 -14.26 -15.49
N ASN A 264 12.73 -13.25 -14.64
CA ASN A 264 13.08 -11.89 -15.06
C ASN A 264 14.59 -11.66 -15.16
N GLY A 265 15.42 -12.69 -14.92
CA GLY A 265 16.88 -12.57 -14.97
C GLY A 265 17.46 -11.67 -13.87
N ARG A 266 16.75 -11.50 -12.76
CA ARG A 266 17.09 -10.61 -11.64
C ARG A 266 17.45 -11.35 -10.36
N LYS A 267 17.69 -12.66 -10.42
CA LYS A 267 18.03 -13.48 -9.26
C LYS A 267 19.14 -12.85 -8.39
N GLU A 268 20.25 -12.44 -8.99
CA GLU A 268 21.37 -11.83 -8.25
C GLU A 268 20.98 -10.52 -7.55
N SER A 269 20.26 -9.65 -8.27
CA SER A 269 19.74 -8.39 -7.74
C SER A 269 18.79 -8.62 -6.57
N PHE A 270 17.94 -9.65 -6.67
CA PHE A 270 16.99 -10.02 -5.64
C PHE A 270 17.68 -10.64 -4.42
N THR A 271 18.62 -11.57 -4.61
CA THR A 271 19.37 -12.16 -3.49
C THR A 271 20.23 -11.13 -2.77
N ALA A 272 20.69 -10.09 -3.47
CA ALA A 272 21.43 -8.99 -2.88
C ALA A 272 20.66 -8.25 -1.78
N VAL A 273 19.31 -8.30 -1.77
CA VAL A 273 18.49 -7.77 -0.67
C VAL A 273 18.92 -8.32 0.68
N PHE A 274 19.35 -9.59 0.73
CA PHE A 274 19.68 -10.30 1.97
C PHE A 274 21.17 -10.33 2.27
N THR A 275 22.02 -10.03 1.29
CA THR A 275 23.48 -10.16 1.43
C THR A 275 24.22 -8.83 1.42
N GLU A 276 23.62 -7.76 0.91
CA GLU A 276 24.29 -6.47 0.86
C GLU A 276 24.45 -5.85 2.26
N PRO A 277 25.50 -5.03 2.49
CA PRO A 277 25.67 -4.34 3.75
C PRO A 277 24.44 -3.47 4.04
N PHE A 278 23.90 -3.60 5.25
CA PHE A 278 22.74 -2.81 5.65
C PHE A 278 23.01 -1.30 5.57
N ASN A 279 24.26 -0.85 5.77
CA ASN A 279 24.64 0.55 5.70
C ASN A 279 25.39 0.86 4.41
N ARG A 280 24.87 1.82 3.65
CA ARG A 280 25.54 2.45 2.52
C ARG A 280 26.00 3.87 2.87
N TYR A 281 27.01 4.32 2.15
CA TYR A 281 27.68 5.61 2.38
C TYR A 281 27.73 6.37 1.05
N ASP A 282 27.65 7.70 1.11
CA ASP A 282 27.83 8.55 -0.07
C ASP A 282 29.32 8.69 -0.45
N GLU A 283 29.58 9.39 -1.55
CA GLU A 283 30.92 9.69 -2.08
C GLU A 283 31.88 10.34 -1.06
N ASN A 284 31.35 10.96 0.00
CA ASN A 284 32.12 11.62 1.06
C ASN A 284 32.25 10.73 2.31
N GLY A 285 31.89 9.45 2.23
CA GLY A 285 31.92 8.52 3.35
C GLY A 285 30.84 8.77 4.41
N LYS A 286 29.81 9.59 4.11
CA LYS A 286 28.71 9.84 5.04
C LYS A 286 27.61 8.79 4.88
N LYS A 287 27.18 8.20 6.00
CA LYS A 287 26.10 7.20 6.04
C LYS A 287 24.80 7.76 5.43
N LEU A 288 24.22 7.02 4.48
CA LEU A 288 22.89 7.28 3.94
C LEU A 288 21.83 6.82 4.96
N ARG A 289 21.04 7.77 5.45
CA ARG A 289 19.97 7.56 6.44
C ARG A 289 18.63 7.87 5.78
N LEU A 290 17.63 7.04 6.05
CA LEU A 290 16.23 7.26 5.66
C LEU A 290 15.38 7.87 6.79
N LEU A 291 15.89 7.85 8.02
CA LEU A 291 15.25 8.45 9.19
C LEU A 291 15.97 9.77 9.51
N THR A 292 15.67 10.80 8.72
CA THR A 292 16.04 12.17 9.07
C THR A 292 15.14 12.70 10.18
N PRO A 293 15.51 13.80 10.85
CA PRO A 293 14.64 14.45 11.84
C PRO A 293 13.24 14.77 11.27
N LEU A 294 13.17 15.20 10.00
CA LEU A 294 11.90 15.45 9.30
C LEU A 294 11.06 14.17 9.22
N MET A 295 11.63 13.08 8.69
CA MET A 295 10.91 11.82 8.55
C MET A 295 10.45 11.26 9.91
N ILE A 296 11.27 11.39 10.96
CA ILE A 296 10.89 10.97 12.31
C ILE A 296 9.67 11.76 12.81
N VAL A 297 9.67 13.08 12.66
CA VAL A 297 8.56 13.93 13.08
C VAL A 297 7.26 13.55 12.35
N VAL A 298 7.33 13.35 11.03
CA VAL A 298 6.16 12.98 10.23
C VAL A 298 5.65 11.58 10.59
N ILE A 299 6.54 10.62 10.83
CA ILE A 299 6.15 9.28 11.27
C ILE A 299 5.45 9.33 12.62
N LEU A 300 6.03 10.03 13.60
CA LEU A 300 5.43 10.19 14.93
C LEU A 300 4.08 10.87 14.83
N TYR A 301 3.96 11.89 13.98
CA TYR A 301 2.69 12.57 13.72
C TYR A 301 1.63 11.59 13.20
N CYS A 302 1.92 10.80 12.17
CA CYS A 302 0.96 9.84 11.61
C CYS A 302 0.55 8.79 12.64
N LEU A 303 1.50 8.29 13.44
CA LEU A 303 1.21 7.33 14.51
C LEU A 303 0.31 7.93 15.59
N ILE A 304 0.59 9.17 16.02
CA ILE A 304 -0.28 9.89 16.94
C ILE A 304 -1.67 10.08 16.31
N ARG A 305 -1.74 10.41 15.01
CA ARG A 305 -3.01 10.59 14.33
C ARG A 305 -3.86 9.32 14.28
N CYS A 306 -3.24 8.15 14.06
CA CYS A 306 -3.92 6.85 14.17
C CYS A 306 -4.52 6.64 15.57
N VAL A 307 -3.80 7.02 16.64
CA VAL A 307 -4.31 6.93 18.02
C VAL A 307 -5.47 7.89 18.25
N VAL A 308 -5.33 9.14 17.79
CA VAL A 308 -6.40 10.13 17.91
C VAL A 308 -7.65 9.68 17.17
N GLU A 309 -7.51 9.10 15.97
CA GLU A 309 -8.67 8.65 15.19
C GLU A 309 -9.43 7.53 15.87
N GLU A 310 -8.73 6.60 16.51
CA GLU A 310 -9.37 5.44 17.13
C GLU A 310 -10.02 5.76 18.49
N PHE A 311 -9.41 6.66 19.26
CA PHE A 311 -9.79 6.87 20.66
C PHE A 311 -10.52 8.19 20.93
N LEU A 312 -10.50 9.14 19.99
CA LEU A 312 -11.14 10.45 20.14
C LEU A 312 -12.27 10.72 19.14
N PHE A 313 -12.41 9.88 18.10
CA PHE A 313 -13.47 9.94 17.09
C PHE A 313 -14.14 8.57 16.95
#